data_AF-A0A520MJM0-F1
#
_entry.id   AF-A0A520MJM0-F1
#
_cell.length_a   1.000
_cell.length_b   1.000
_cell.length_c   1.000
_cell.angle_alpha   90.00
_cell.angle_beta   90.00
_cell.angle_gamma   90.00
#
_symmetry.space_group_name_H-M   'P 1'
#
loop_
_entity.id
_entity.type
_entity.pdbx_description
1 polymer ?
#
loop_
_entity_poly.entity_id
_entity_poly.type
_entity_poly.pdbx_seq_one_letter_code
_entity_poly.pdbx_strand_id
1 'polypeptide(L)'
;GILMMVAERYLSLKTGYSAFYYSQASPWITLLGDTIYLAGTLLLISAWFFTIQWWVAIKAQPRLLTLLAQAGQMSLTLYLTQSLIFTSIFYGYGLGYAYTLGPTHVLILAIVIYIGQLALAAVWLRYFKRGPLEWIWRLGIYLRFETIRRN
;
A
#
# COMPACT_ATOMS: atom_id res chain seq x y z
N GLY A 1 15.93 -3.91 13.50
CA GLY A 1 14.88 -4.34 12.56
C GLY A 1 15.21 -5.71 11.98
N ILE A 2 15.92 -5.78 10.85
CA ILE A 2 16.18 -7.04 10.13
C ILE A 2 16.83 -8.12 11.01
N LEU A 3 17.86 -7.77 11.78
CA LEU A 3 18.50 -8.72 12.68
C LEU A 3 17.54 -9.32 13.73
N MET A 4 16.60 -8.52 14.22
CA MET A 4 15.57 -9.01 15.16
C MET A 4 14.57 -9.94 14.46
N MET A 5 14.24 -9.68 13.19
CA MET A 5 13.42 -10.61 12.39
C MET A 5 14.15 -11.94 12.14
N VAL A 6 15.46 -11.90 11.93
CA VAL A 6 16.28 -13.12 11.81
C VAL A 6 16.32 -13.87 13.14
N ALA A 7 16.45 -13.16 14.26
CA ALA A 7 16.44 -13.76 15.60
C ALA A 7 15.08 -14.39 15.95
N GLU A 8 13.97 -13.69 15.66
CA GLU A 8 12.60 -14.21 15.78
C GLU A 8 12.43 -15.48 14.94
N ARG A 9 12.85 -15.44 13.67
CA ARG A 9 12.77 -16.58 12.77
C ARG A 9 13.58 -17.78 13.28
N TYR A 10 14.77 -17.53 13.80
CA TYR A 10 15.60 -18.56 14.41
C TYR A 10 14.92 -19.20 15.62
N LEU A 11 14.32 -18.39 16.49
CA LEU A 11 13.60 -18.83 17.67
C LEU A 11 12.38 -19.68 17.28
N SER A 12 11.62 -19.23 16.29
CA SER A 12 10.49 -19.98 15.71
C SER A 12 10.89 -21.38 15.22
N LEU A 13 11.99 -21.49 14.48
CA LEU A 13 12.48 -22.77 13.95
C LEU A 13 13.01 -23.73 15.01
N LYS A 14 13.50 -23.22 16.15
CA LYS A 14 14.18 -24.03 17.18
C LYS A 14 13.29 -24.44 18.34
N THR A 15 12.30 -23.61 18.71
CA THR A 15 11.54 -23.80 19.95
C THR A 15 10.06 -24.10 19.72
N GLY A 16 9.58 -24.05 18.47
CA GLY A 16 8.15 -24.14 18.15
C GLY A 16 7.37 -22.86 18.47
N TYR A 17 8.09 -21.74 18.64
CA TYR A 17 7.50 -20.41 18.78
C TYR A 17 6.82 -19.95 17.49
N SER A 18 5.69 -19.26 17.63
CA SER A 18 5.01 -18.61 16.52
C SER A 18 4.41 -17.28 16.98
N ALA A 19 4.69 -16.21 16.22
CA ALA A 19 4.14 -14.87 16.49
C ALA A 19 2.66 -14.71 16.09
N PHE A 20 2.17 -15.54 15.16
CA PHE A 20 0.83 -15.40 14.57
C PHE A 20 -0.11 -16.58 14.83
N TYR A 21 0.43 -17.69 15.32
CA TYR A 21 -0.32 -18.92 15.60
C TYR A 21 -0.06 -19.38 17.02
N TYR A 22 -0.72 -20.48 17.40
CA TYR A 22 -0.52 -21.09 18.70
C TYR A 22 0.95 -21.53 18.88
N SER A 23 1.64 -20.93 19.86
CA SER A 23 3.02 -21.24 20.20
C SER A 23 3.06 -22.48 21.10
N GLN A 24 3.78 -23.52 20.64
CA GLN A 24 4.02 -24.72 21.45
C GLN A 24 5.21 -24.55 22.41
N ALA A 25 5.87 -23.40 22.36
CA ALA A 25 7.00 -23.06 23.21
C ALA A 25 6.54 -22.70 24.64
N SER A 26 7.48 -22.74 25.59
CA SER A 26 7.19 -22.29 26.96
C SER A 26 6.75 -20.82 27.00
N PRO A 27 5.96 -20.40 28.00
CA PRO A 27 5.49 -19.01 28.11
C PRO A 27 6.61 -17.97 28.06
N TRP A 28 7.75 -18.26 28.68
CA TRP A 28 8.93 -17.38 28.69
C TRP A 28 9.56 -17.21 27.30
N ILE A 29 9.63 -18.30 26.53
CA ILE A 29 10.15 -18.28 25.16
C ILE A 29 9.18 -17.53 24.25
N THR A 30 7.88 -17.73 24.44
CA THR A 30 6.84 -17.00 23.70
C THR A 30 6.91 -15.50 23.98
N LEU A 31 6.97 -15.09 25.26
CA LEU A 31 7.12 -13.68 25.63
C LEU A 31 8.38 -13.05 25.04
N LEU A 32 9.51 -13.76 25.08
CA LEU A 32 10.77 -13.30 24.48
C LEU A 32 10.62 -13.15 22.96
N GLY A 33 10.06 -14.16 22.29
CA GLY A 33 9.80 -14.13 20.85
C GLY A 33 8.93 -12.95 20.45
N ASP A 34 7.81 -12.73 21.15
CA ASP A 34 6.88 -11.63 20.87
C ASP A 34 7.52 -10.26 21.08
N THR A 35 8.37 -10.13 22.10
CA THR A 35 9.12 -8.89 22.35
C THR A 35 10.13 -8.63 21.23
N ILE A 36 10.86 -9.65 20.78
CA ILE A 36 11.81 -9.54 19.66
C ILE A 36 11.05 -9.19 18.37
N TYR A 37 9.91 -9.84 18.12
CA TYR A 37 9.06 -9.57 16.96
C TYR A 37 8.54 -8.13 16.97
N LEU A 38 8.00 -7.66 18.10
CA LEU A 38 7.48 -6.30 18.26
C LEU A 38 8.59 -5.26 18.07
N ALA A 39 9.73 -5.44 18.74
CA ALA A 39 10.88 -4.53 18.62
C ALA A 39 11.42 -4.50 17.19
N GLY A 40 11.53 -5.67 16.55
CA GLY A 40 11.92 -5.77 15.15
C GLY A 40 10.97 -5.00 14.24
N THR A 41 9.67 -5.17 14.44
CA THR A 41 8.61 -4.54 13.63
C THR A 41 8.62 -3.03 13.80
N LEU A 42 8.67 -2.53 15.03
CA LEU A 42 8.73 -1.10 15.32
C LEU A 42 9.97 -0.45 14.70
N LEU A 43 11.15 -1.09 14.83
CA LEU A 43 12.37 -0.57 14.22
C LEU A 43 12.29 -0.53 12.68
N LEU A 44 11.64 -1.51 12.06
CA LEU A 44 11.45 -1.51 10.60
C LEU A 44 10.48 -0.41 10.15
N ILE A 45 9.36 -0.23 10.88
CA ILE A 45 8.40 0.85 10.62
C ILE A 45 9.09 2.21 10.79
N SER A 46 9.83 2.41 11.88
CA SER A 46 10.59 3.63 12.11
C SER A 46 11.61 3.88 11.02
N ALA A 47 12.38 2.86 10.63
CA ALA A 47 13.34 2.98 9.53
C ALA A 47 12.65 3.43 8.23
N TRP A 48 11.53 2.79 7.87
CA TRP A 48 10.77 3.17 6.67
C TRP A 48 10.26 4.60 6.73
N PHE A 49 9.68 5.02 7.86
CA PHE A 49 9.21 6.38 8.09
C PHE A 49 10.35 7.41 7.97
N PHE A 50 11.47 7.19 8.66
CA PHE A 50 12.60 8.12 8.64
C PHE A 50 13.29 8.16 7.28
N THR A 51 13.37 7.05 6.54
CA THR A 51 13.89 7.05 5.17
C THR A 51 13.03 7.92 4.25
N ILE A 52 11.70 7.82 4.32
CA ILE A 52 10.81 8.66 3.52
C ILE A 52 10.92 10.13 3.93
N GLN A 53 10.90 10.43 5.24
CA GLN A 53 11.06 11.80 5.74
C GLN A 53 12.37 12.41 5.27
N TRP A 54 13.47 11.66 5.38
CA TRP A 54 14.78 12.10 4.92
C TRP A 54 14.79 12.34 3.41
N TRP A 55 14.22 11.42 2.62
CA TRP A 55 14.12 11.54 1.17
C TRP A 55 13.34 12.80 0.72
N VAL A 56 12.24 13.11 1.40
CA VAL A 56 11.46 14.34 1.16
C VAL A 56 12.26 15.58 1.57
N ALA A 57 12.95 15.54 2.71
CA ALA A 57 13.73 16.67 3.24
C ALA A 57 14.90 17.07 2.33
N ILE A 58 15.59 16.09 1.73
CA ILE A 58 16.70 16.36 0.79
C ILE A 58 16.23 16.82 -0.60
N LYS A 59 14.91 17.00 -0.80
CA LYS A 59 14.28 17.37 -2.09
C LYS A 59 14.75 16.46 -3.24
N ALA A 60 15.01 15.19 -2.96
CA ALA A 60 15.44 14.25 -3.97
C ALA A 60 14.29 14.06 -4.98
N GLN A 61 14.47 14.60 -6.19
CA GLN A 61 13.58 14.48 -7.34
C GLN A 61 12.20 15.15 -7.18
N PRO A 62 12.09 16.48 -7.40
CA PRO A 62 10.82 17.20 -7.29
C PRO A 62 9.72 16.68 -8.24
N ARG A 63 10.11 16.10 -9.38
CA ARG A 63 9.15 15.51 -10.34
C ARG A 63 8.45 14.27 -9.77
N LEU A 64 9.20 13.37 -9.11
CA LEU A 64 8.62 12.17 -8.52
C LEU A 64 7.72 12.52 -7.33
N LEU A 65 8.15 13.45 -6.48
CA LEU A 65 7.32 13.97 -5.39
C LEU A 65 6.02 14.60 -5.90
N THR A 66 6.07 15.32 -7.03
CA THR A 66 4.88 15.90 -7.65
C THR A 66 3.93 14.82 -8.16
N LEU A 67 4.43 13.76 -8.81
CA LEU A 67 3.62 12.64 -9.27
C LEU A 67 2.97 11.88 -8.11
N LEU A 68 3.72 11.62 -7.03
CA LEU A 68 3.19 10.99 -5.83
C LEU A 68 2.13 11.88 -5.14
N ALA A 69 2.35 13.19 -5.10
CA ALA A 69 1.36 14.14 -4.58
C ALA A 69 0.08 14.19 -5.43
N GLN A 70 0.20 14.04 -6.76
CA GLN A 70 -0.94 13.91 -7.66
C GLN A 70 -1.71 12.61 -7.41
N ALA A 71 -1.01 11.48 -7.28
CA ALA A 71 -1.61 10.20 -6.93
C ALA A 71 -2.33 10.27 -5.57
N GLY A 72 -1.73 10.91 -4.57
CA GLY A 72 -2.31 11.10 -3.24
C GLY A 72 -3.58 11.96 -3.23
N GLN A 73 -3.72 12.92 -4.16
CA GLN A 73 -4.95 13.71 -4.32
C GLN A 73 -6.12 12.91 -4.90
N MET A 74 -5.84 11.75 -5.50
CA MET A 74 -6.82 10.86 -6.12
C MET A 74 -6.78 9.45 -5.49
N SER A 75 -6.37 9.33 -4.22
CA SER A 75 -6.14 8.03 -3.58
C SER A 75 -7.39 7.14 -3.54
N LEU A 76 -8.58 7.69 -3.29
CA LEU A 76 -9.85 6.96 -3.26
C LEU A 76 -10.28 6.54 -4.68
N THR A 77 -10.17 7.45 -5.65
CA THR A 77 -10.45 7.16 -7.05
C THR A 77 -9.53 6.06 -7.57
N LEU A 78 -8.23 6.18 -7.32
CA LEU A 78 -7.23 5.20 -7.75
C LEU A 78 -7.48 3.84 -7.10
N TYR A 79 -7.73 3.81 -5.80
CA TYR A 79 -8.02 2.56 -5.08
C TYR A 79 -9.27 1.85 -5.63
N LEU A 80 -10.38 2.57 -5.80
CA LEU A 80 -11.63 1.96 -6.27
C LEU A 80 -11.55 1.55 -7.74
N THR A 81 -10.94 2.36 -8.60
CA THR A 81 -10.75 1.99 -10.01
C THR A 81 -9.78 0.82 -10.15
N GLN A 82 -8.70 0.77 -9.37
CA GLN A 82 -7.76 -0.34 -9.39
C GLN A 82 -8.42 -1.64 -8.90
N SER A 83 -9.19 -1.56 -7.82
CA SER A 83 -9.96 -2.67 -7.30
C SER A 83 -10.93 -3.19 -8.37
N LEU A 84 -11.72 -2.29 -8.98
CA LEU A 84 -12.66 -2.66 -10.04
C LEU A 84 -11.96 -3.34 -11.22
N ILE A 85 -10.82 -2.80 -11.67
CA ILE A 85 -10.05 -3.38 -12.77
C ILE A 85 -9.54 -4.77 -12.40
N PHE A 86 -8.88 -4.93 -11.25
CA PHE A 86 -8.31 -6.21 -10.86
C PHE A 86 -9.36 -7.26 -10.53
N THR A 87 -10.44 -6.90 -9.85
CA THR A 87 -11.50 -7.88 -9.60
C THR A 87 -12.20 -8.28 -10.90
N SER A 88 -12.38 -7.36 -11.86
CA SER A 88 -12.89 -7.70 -13.19
C SER A 88 -11.95 -8.59 -14.00
N ILE A 89 -10.63 -8.49 -13.81
CA ILE A 89 -9.65 -9.35 -14.50
C ILE A 89 -9.55 -10.71 -13.82
N PHE A 90 -9.45 -10.75 -12.49
CA PHE A 90 -9.06 -11.94 -11.77
C PHE A 90 -10.24 -12.75 -11.22
N TYR A 91 -11.32 -12.10 -10.78
CA TYR A 91 -12.41 -12.82 -10.11
C TYR A 91 -13.27 -13.56 -11.13
N GLY A 92 -13.92 -14.65 -10.68
CA GLY A 92 -14.73 -15.52 -11.54
C GLY A 92 -15.97 -14.85 -12.15
N TYR A 93 -16.44 -13.73 -11.60
CA TYR A 93 -17.50 -12.92 -12.24
C TYR A 93 -16.99 -12.04 -13.38
N GLY A 94 -15.68 -11.89 -13.52
CA GLY A 94 -15.02 -11.13 -14.56
C GLY A 94 -14.39 -12.06 -15.61
N LEU A 95 -13.08 -11.91 -15.85
CA LEU A 95 -12.34 -12.77 -16.78
C LEU A 95 -11.80 -14.06 -16.14
N GLY A 96 -11.85 -14.17 -14.81
CA GLY A 96 -11.49 -15.40 -14.08
C GLY A 96 -10.01 -15.77 -14.11
N TYR A 97 -9.11 -14.83 -14.41
CA TYR A 97 -7.68 -15.14 -14.58
C TYR A 97 -6.91 -15.40 -13.27
N ALA A 98 -7.57 -15.38 -12.10
CA ALA A 98 -6.92 -15.59 -10.79
C ALA A 98 -6.12 -16.91 -10.71
N TYR A 99 -6.56 -17.95 -11.42
CA TYR A 99 -5.97 -19.30 -11.33
C TYR A 99 -5.12 -19.69 -12.56
N THR A 100 -5.06 -18.83 -13.57
CA THR A 100 -4.38 -19.13 -14.84
C THR A 100 -3.08 -18.36 -15.01
N LEU A 101 -2.97 -17.17 -14.40
CA LEU A 101 -1.78 -16.33 -14.51
C LEU A 101 -0.82 -16.59 -13.34
N GLY A 102 0.45 -16.89 -13.67
CA GLY A 102 1.50 -17.01 -12.67
C GLY A 102 1.89 -15.66 -12.04
N PRO A 103 2.57 -15.66 -10.87
CA PRO A 103 2.88 -14.44 -10.10
C PRO A 103 3.60 -13.35 -10.90
N THR A 104 4.52 -13.74 -11.79
CA THR A 104 5.27 -12.80 -12.64
C THR A 104 4.36 -12.05 -13.62
N HIS A 105 3.40 -12.75 -14.24
CA HIS A 105 2.45 -12.13 -15.17
C HIS A 105 1.53 -11.16 -14.44
N VAL A 106 1.05 -11.55 -13.26
CA VAL A 106 0.23 -10.70 -12.38
C VAL A 106 1.00 -9.43 -12.00
N LEU A 107 2.27 -9.55 -11.62
CA LEU A 107 3.11 -8.41 -11.25
C LEU A 107 3.30 -7.43 -12.41
N ILE A 108 3.63 -7.94 -13.61
CA ILE A 108 3.81 -7.11 -14.80
C ILE A 108 2.50 -6.38 -15.13
N LEU A 109 1.38 -7.11 -15.14
CA LEU A 109 0.06 -6.54 -15.41
C LEU A 109 -0.28 -5.45 -14.38
N ALA A 110 0.01 -5.68 -13.10
CA ALA A 110 -0.25 -4.72 -12.04
C ALA A 110 0.58 -3.44 -12.21
N ILE A 111 1.86 -3.55 -12.56
CA ILE A 111 2.72 -2.40 -12.84
C ILE A 111 2.19 -1.59 -14.03
N VAL A 112 1.84 -2.27 -15.13
CA VAL A 112 1.33 -1.61 -16.35
C VAL A 112 0.03 -0.86 -16.06
N ILE A 113 -0.92 -1.51 -15.40
CA ILE A 113 -2.21 -0.90 -15.05
C ILE A 113 -2.00 0.29 -14.11
N TYR A 114 -1.15 0.14 -13.10
CA TYR A 114 -0.88 1.21 -12.14
C TYR A 114 -0.21 2.43 -12.80
N ILE A 115 0.78 2.23 -13.67
CA ILE A 115 1.40 3.33 -14.45
C ILE A 115 0.34 4.04 -15.32
N GLY A 116 -0.54 3.27 -15.97
CA GLY A 116 -1.66 3.83 -16.73
C GLY A 116 -2.59 4.68 -15.86
N GLN A 117 -2.95 4.19 -14.68
CA GLN A 117 -3.77 4.94 -13.72
C GLN A 117 -3.08 6.22 -13.22
N LEU A 118 -1.77 6.19 -12.97
CA LEU A 118 -1.00 7.38 -12.60
C LEU A 118 -0.99 8.42 -13.73
N ALA A 119 -0.83 7.99 -14.99
CA ALA A 119 -0.88 8.88 -16.14
C ALA A 119 -2.27 9.52 -16.30
N LEU A 120 -3.34 8.72 -16.15
CA LEU A 120 -4.71 9.22 -16.19
C LEU A 120 -4.99 10.21 -15.04
N ALA A 121 -4.52 9.92 -13.83
CA ALA A 121 -4.64 10.84 -12.69
C ALA A 121 -3.88 12.16 -12.94
N ALA A 122 -2.66 12.09 -13.48
CA ALA A 122 -1.88 13.27 -13.82
C ALA A 122 -2.57 14.13 -14.89
N VAL A 123 -3.17 13.52 -15.91
CA VAL A 123 -3.97 14.22 -16.93
C VAL A 123 -5.23 14.82 -16.32
N TRP A 124 -5.96 14.06 -15.49
CA TRP A 124 -7.18 14.49 -14.82
C TRP A 124 -6.94 15.75 -13.97
N LEU A 125 -5.87 15.76 -13.18
CA LEU A 125 -5.54 16.89 -12.29
C LEU A 125 -5.05 18.16 -13.01
N ARG A 126 -4.84 18.10 -14.32
CA ARG A 126 -4.65 19.31 -15.15
C ARG A 126 -5.96 20.08 -15.31
N TYR A 127 -7.10 19.38 -15.34
CA TYR A 127 -8.43 19.96 -15.57
C TYR A 127 -9.27 20.07 -14.30
N PHE A 128 -9.03 19.19 -13.32
CA PHE A 128 -9.82 19.08 -12.11
C PHE A 128 -8.95 19.22 -10.86
N LYS A 129 -9.53 19.73 -9.76
CA LYS A 129 -8.81 19.95 -8.49
C LYS A 129 -8.67 18.67 -7.66
N ARG A 130 -9.52 17.67 -7.90
CA ARG A 130 -9.66 16.45 -7.09
C ARG A 130 -10.13 15.30 -7.99
N GLY A 131 -9.96 14.06 -7.53
CA GLY A 131 -10.56 12.92 -8.21
C GLY A 131 -12.10 12.90 -8.07
N PRO A 132 -12.78 12.20 -8.98
CA PRO A 132 -14.23 12.12 -9.02
C PRO A 132 -14.82 11.54 -7.74
N LEU A 133 -14.24 10.45 -7.20
CA LEU A 133 -14.77 9.79 -6.01
C LEU A 133 -14.48 10.61 -4.75
N GLU A 134 -13.35 11.31 -4.68
CA GLU A 134 -13.04 12.26 -3.60
C GLU A 134 -14.01 13.44 -3.57
N TRP A 135 -14.49 13.86 -4.74
CA TRP A 135 -15.49 14.91 -4.86
C TRP A 135 -16.87 14.41 -4.41
N ILE A 136 -17.30 13.23 -4.87
CA ILE A 136 -18.56 12.60 -4.43
C ILE A 136 -18.55 12.37 -2.93
N TRP A 137 -17.43 11.88 -2.38
CA TRP A 137 -17.27 11.65 -0.95
C TRP A 137 -17.47 12.94 -0.13
N ARG A 138 -16.88 14.05 -0.57
CA ARG A 138 -17.07 15.34 0.09
C ARG A 138 -18.48 15.88 -0.06
N LEU A 139 -19.11 15.68 -1.22
CA LEU A 139 -20.51 16.03 -1.40
C LEU A 139 -21.38 15.27 -0.38
N GLY A 140 -21.11 13.99 -0.16
CA GLY A 140 -21.83 13.17 0.83
C GLY A 140 -21.62 13.63 2.28
N ILE A 141 -20.39 14.00 2.67
CA ILE A 141 -20.09 14.45 4.04
C ILE A 141 -20.62 15.86 4.31
N TYR A 142 -20.31 16.81 3.43
CA TYR A 142 -20.55 18.22 3.68
C TYR A 142 -21.90 18.71 3.14
N LEU A 143 -22.57 17.90 2.31
CA LEU A 143 -23.83 18.25 1.64
C LEU A 143 -23.76 19.59 0.90
N ARG A 144 -22.56 19.97 0.44
CA ARG A 144 -22.27 21.23 -0.27
C ARG A 144 -21.63 20.92 -1.60
N PHE A 145 -22.16 21.55 -2.64
CA PHE A 145 -21.65 21.40 -4.01
C PHE A 145 -20.44 22.33 -4.21
N GLU A 146 -19.24 21.75 -4.23
CA GLU A 146 -18.00 22.47 -4.57
C GLU A 146 -17.65 22.26 -6.04
N THR A 147 -17.26 23.31 -6.75
CA THR A 147 -16.82 23.20 -8.15
C THR A 147 -15.51 22.41 -8.26
N ILE A 148 -15.54 21.30 -9.00
CA ILE A 148 -14.39 20.40 -9.19
C ILE A 148 -13.38 20.91 -10.23
N ARG A 149 -13.80 21.79 -11.15
CA ARG A 149 -12.96 22.30 -12.24
C ARG A 149 -11.90 23.28 -11.74
N ARG A 150 -10.70 23.19 -12.30
CA ARG A 150 -9.63 24.17 -12.11
C ARG A 150 -9.91 25.35 -13.06
N ASN A 151 -10.03 26.57 -12.51
CA ASN A 151 -10.20 27.81 -13.29
C ASN A 151 -8.90 28.14 -14.02
#